data_AF-A0A7V6XNC6-F1
#
_entry.id   AF-A0A7V6XNC6-F1
#
_cell.length_a   1.000
_cell.length_b   1.000
_cell.length_c   1.000
_cell.angle_alpha   90.00
_cell.angle_beta   90.00
_cell.angle_gamma   90.00
#
_symmetry.space_group_name_H-M   'P 1'
#
loop_
_entity.id
_entity.type
_entity.pdbx_description
1 polymer ?
#
loop_
_entity_poly.entity_id
_entity_poly.type
_entity_poly.pdbx_seq_one_letter_code
_entity_poly.pdbx_strand_id
1 'polypeptide(L)'
;GKIPNNPAFIFEMITPEHPEGEISFVAIKQNLEPFGDNDYKMAFSNIETKDVTGLTVRKDRTLPFLIVGGAIFMIGLIQGSYWVHRRVWLQRMNGEVWVAGHTNKNWTSLKKEIDEVLANTKINKPVDQVEERENQTLEELKEEAEDDSIK
;
A
#
# COMPACT_ATOMS: atom_id res chain seq x y z
N GLY A 1 -22.62 -6.84 -27.05
CA GLY A 1 -22.77 -6.97 -28.51
C GLY A 1 -21.80 -6.03 -29.18
N LYS A 2 -21.23 -6.41 -30.33
CA LYS A 2 -20.31 -5.56 -31.11
C LYS A 2 -21.11 -4.39 -31.67
N ILE A 3 -20.73 -3.16 -31.32
CA ILE A 3 -21.36 -1.96 -31.86
C ILE A 3 -20.75 -1.76 -33.26
N PRO A 4 -21.55 -1.79 -34.34
CA PRO A 4 -21.02 -1.65 -35.69
C PRO A 4 -20.45 -0.24 -35.85
N ASN A 5 -19.17 -0.17 -36.23
CA ASN A 5 -18.47 1.08 -36.51
C ASN A 5 -18.42 1.28 -38.03
N ASN A 6 -18.95 2.41 -38.51
CA ASN A 6 -19.02 2.78 -39.93
C ASN A 6 -19.63 1.71 -40.86
N PRO A 7 -20.93 1.37 -40.74
CA PRO A 7 -21.60 0.45 -41.64
C PRO A 7 -21.66 1.00 -43.07
N ALA A 8 -21.57 0.10 -44.06
CA ALA A 8 -21.74 0.40 -45.47
C ALA A 8 -22.85 -0.47 -46.07
N PHE A 9 -23.52 0.07 -47.09
CA PHE A 9 -24.68 -0.55 -47.75
C PHE A 9 -24.46 -0.58 -49.25
N ILE A 10 -24.91 -1.65 -49.90
CA ILE A 10 -24.95 -1.79 -51.36
C ILE A 10 -26.42 -1.72 -51.75
N PHE A 11 -26.76 -0.80 -52.66
CA PHE A 11 -28.08 -0.67 -53.24
C PHE A 11 -28.00 -1.00 -54.72
N GLU A 12 -28.91 -1.84 -55.19
CA GLU A 12 -29.13 -2.11 -56.62
C GLU A 12 -30.38 -1.35 -57.04
N MET A 13 -30.26 -0.45 -58.01
CA MET A 13 -31.32 0.42 -58.50
C MET A 13 -31.72 0.00 -59.91
N ILE A 14 -32.98 -0.34 -60.12
CA ILE A 14 -33.52 -0.70 -61.44
C ILE A 14 -34.44 0.44 -61.87
N THR A 15 -34.10 1.12 -62.97
CA THR A 15 -34.91 2.20 -63.54
C THR A 15 -35.41 1.82 -64.94
N PRO A 16 -36.48 2.46 -65.46
CA PRO A 16 -36.95 2.21 -66.82
C PRO A 16 -35.88 2.48 -67.90
N GLU A 17 -34.92 3.36 -67.60
CA GLU A 17 -33.81 3.73 -68.49
C GLU A 17 -32.64 2.74 -68.39
N HIS A 18 -32.42 2.12 -67.22
CA HIS A 18 -31.36 1.14 -66.96
C HIS A 18 -31.95 -0.19 -66.42
N PRO A 19 -32.48 -1.05 -67.30
CA PRO A 19 -33.13 -2.31 -66.91
C PRO A 19 -32.16 -3.41 -66.45
N GLU A 20 -30.85 -3.26 -66.74
CA GLU A 20 -29.80 -4.17 -66.25
C GLU A 20 -29.36 -3.86 -64.81
N GLY A 21 -29.85 -2.76 -64.24
CA GLY A 21 -29.58 -2.36 -62.86
C GLY A 21 -28.26 -1.58 -62.69
N GLU A 22 -28.29 -0.59 -61.80
CA GLU A 22 -27.13 0.19 -61.37
C GLU A 22 -26.79 -0.11 -59.91
N ILE A 23 -25.51 -0.30 -59.58
CA ILE A 23 -25.08 -0.62 -58.20
C ILE A 23 -24.46 0.62 -57.54
N SER A 24 -25.08 1.08 -56.46
CA SER A 24 -24.58 2.19 -55.65
C SER A 24 -24.06 1.69 -54.29
N PHE A 25 -22.80 2.01 -53.97
CA PHE A 25 -22.20 1.74 -52.67
C PHE A 25 -22.22 2.99 -51.80
N VAL A 26 -22.94 2.94 -50.69
CA VAL A 26 -23.14 4.07 -49.79
C VAL A 26 -22.57 3.73 -48.41
N ALA A 27 -21.47 4.40 -48.03
CA ALA A 27 -20.93 4.34 -46.69
C ALA A 27 -21.06 5.70 -45.98
N ILE A 28 -21.16 5.67 -44.66
CA ILE A 28 -21.25 6.89 -43.84
C ILE A 28 -19.97 7.71 -44.03
N LYS A 29 -20.10 8.89 -44.66
CA LYS A 29 -19.01 9.84 -45.04
C LYS A 29 -18.15 9.47 -46.25
N GLN A 30 -18.39 8.35 -46.95
CA GLN A 30 -17.69 8.01 -48.20
C GLN A 30 -18.65 7.30 -49.17
N ASN A 31 -19.14 8.02 -50.18
CA ASN A 31 -19.84 7.41 -51.31
C ASN A 31 -18.81 7.20 -52.41
N LEU A 32 -18.54 5.94 -52.76
CA LEU A 32 -17.70 5.56 -53.89
C LEU A 32 -18.61 4.83 -54.87
N GLU A 33 -18.51 5.15 -56.16
CA GLU A 33 -19.25 4.47 -57.23
C GLU A 33 -18.27 3.49 -57.89
N PRO A 34 -18.29 2.20 -57.51
CA PRO A 34 -17.22 1.28 -57.90
C PRO A 34 -17.23 0.84 -59.37
N PHE A 35 -18.28 1.17 -60.14
CA PHE A 35 -18.48 0.62 -61.50
C PHE A 35 -18.60 1.65 -62.65
N GLY A 36 -18.43 2.96 -62.41
CA GLY A 36 -18.49 4.01 -63.46
C GLY A 36 -19.53 5.10 -63.19
N ASP A 37 -19.67 6.06 -64.14
CA ASP A 37 -20.63 7.17 -64.08
C ASP A 37 -22.07 6.62 -63.94
N ASN A 38 -22.69 6.76 -62.76
CA ASN A 38 -24.12 6.49 -62.59
C ASN A 38 -24.92 7.76 -62.79
N ASP A 39 -26.10 7.66 -63.41
CA ASP A 39 -26.99 8.82 -63.60
C ASP A 39 -27.66 9.26 -62.28
N TYR A 40 -27.76 8.37 -61.30
CA TYR A 40 -28.42 8.62 -60.02
C TYR A 40 -27.51 8.32 -58.82
N LYS A 41 -27.39 9.31 -57.91
CA LYS A 41 -26.57 9.21 -56.69
C LYS A 41 -27.42 9.14 -55.43
N MET A 42 -27.25 8.09 -54.64
CA MET A 42 -27.81 7.99 -53.29
C MET A 42 -26.79 8.48 -52.25
N ALA A 43 -27.23 9.37 -51.35
CA ALA A 43 -26.43 9.87 -50.24
C ALA A 43 -27.26 9.93 -48.95
N PHE A 44 -26.65 9.59 -47.83
CA PHE A 44 -27.30 9.75 -46.53
C PHE A 44 -27.43 11.24 -46.18
N SER A 45 -28.67 11.70 -46.01
CA SER A 45 -28.96 13.02 -45.44
C SER A 45 -29.24 12.87 -43.95
N ASN A 46 -28.50 13.60 -43.12
CA ASN A 46 -28.70 13.72 -41.67
C ASN A 46 -28.56 12.40 -40.86
N ILE A 47 -27.32 11.92 -40.68
CA ILE A 47 -27.03 10.73 -39.86
C ILE A 47 -26.84 11.15 -38.40
N GLU A 48 -27.69 10.64 -37.50
CA GLU A 48 -27.47 10.71 -36.05
C GLU A 48 -26.67 9.51 -35.56
N THR A 49 -25.37 9.71 -35.28
CA THR A 49 -24.52 8.67 -34.68
C THR A 49 -24.61 8.71 -33.15
N LYS A 50 -24.68 7.53 -32.51
CA LYS A 50 -24.68 7.42 -31.04
C LYS A 50 -23.26 7.24 -30.51
N ASP A 51 -22.82 8.17 -29.67
CA ASP A 51 -21.55 8.05 -28.94
C ASP A 51 -21.68 7.00 -27.84
N VAL A 52 -20.79 6.01 -27.89
CA VAL A 52 -20.73 4.93 -26.91
C VAL A 52 -19.37 4.93 -26.26
N THR A 53 -19.32 5.22 -24.97
CA THR A 53 -18.08 5.15 -24.20
C THR A 53 -17.76 3.67 -23.98
N GLY A 54 -16.69 3.17 -24.60
CA GLY A 54 -16.21 1.78 -24.45
C GLY A 54 -15.63 1.45 -23.06
N LEU A 55 -16.16 2.06 -21.99
CA LEU A 55 -15.66 1.91 -20.63
C LEU A 55 -16.04 0.52 -20.10
N THR A 56 -15.10 -0.41 -20.17
CA THR A 56 -15.28 -1.77 -19.64
C THR A 56 -14.90 -1.78 -18.17
N VAL A 57 -15.89 -1.76 -17.26
CA VAL A 57 -15.65 -1.92 -15.83
C VAL A 57 -15.38 -3.40 -15.53
N ARG A 58 -14.13 -3.74 -15.17
CA ARG A 58 -13.75 -5.09 -14.74
C ARG A 58 -13.81 -5.19 -13.22
N LYS A 59 -14.76 -5.96 -12.70
CA LYS A 59 -14.87 -6.25 -11.26
C LYS A 59 -13.94 -7.40 -10.90
N ASP A 60 -12.79 -7.08 -10.32
CA ASP A 60 -11.91 -8.09 -9.71
C ASP A 60 -12.35 -8.36 -8.26
N ARG A 61 -12.79 -9.58 -7.99
CA ARG A 61 -13.20 -10.01 -6.64
C ARG A 61 -12.04 -10.54 -5.81
N THR A 62 -10.84 -10.69 -6.37
CA THR A 62 -9.64 -11.14 -5.64
C THR A 62 -9.02 -10.01 -4.82
N LEU A 63 -9.15 -8.77 -5.29
CA LEU A 63 -8.54 -7.59 -4.67
C LEU A 63 -8.91 -7.41 -3.17
N PRO A 64 -10.18 -7.56 -2.73
CA PRO A 64 -10.52 -7.48 -1.31
C PRO A 64 -9.83 -8.56 -0.46
N PHE A 65 -9.69 -9.79 -0.98
CA PHE A 65 -9.02 -10.87 -0.26
C PHE A 65 -7.53 -10.61 -0.09
N LEU A 66 -6.86 -10.05 -1.12
CA LEU A 66 -5.46 -9.64 -1.03
C LEU A 66 -5.25 -8.53 -0.01
N ILE A 67 -6.17 -7.55 0.04
CA ILE A 67 -6.11 -6.45 1.02
C ILE A 67 -6.27 -7.00 2.44
N VAL A 68 -7.26 -7.86 2.68
CA VAL A 68 -7.50 -8.45 4.01
C VAL A 68 -6.31 -9.32 4.44
N GLY A 69 -5.79 -10.17 3.55
CA GLY A 69 -4.62 -11.00 3.83
C GLY A 69 -3.38 -10.16 4.12
N GLY A 70 -3.14 -9.11 3.34
CA GLY A 70 -2.05 -8.17 3.56
C GLY A 70 -2.17 -7.44 4.91
N ALA A 71 -3.37 -7.03 5.30
CA ALA A 71 -3.62 -6.38 6.58
C ALA A 71 -3.30 -7.30 7.77
N ILE A 72 -3.78 -8.55 7.75
CA ILE A 72 -3.50 -9.54 8.79
C ILE A 72 -2.00 -9.82 8.88
N PHE A 73 -1.33 -9.97 7.72
CA PHE A 73 0.11 -10.17 7.67
C PHE A 73 0.88 -9.00 8.28
N MET A 74 0.51 -7.76 7.95
CA MET A 74 1.14 -6.56 8.52
C MET A 74 1.00 -6.48 10.04
N ILE A 75 -0.16 -6.86 10.58
CA ILE A 75 -0.36 -6.94 12.04
C ILE A 75 0.61 -7.95 12.65
N GLY A 76 0.76 -9.13 12.04
CA GLY A 76 1.71 -10.15 12.50
C GLY A 76 3.17 -9.66 12.47
N LEU A 77 3.58 -8.97 11.41
CA LEU A 77 4.92 -8.37 11.32
C LEU A 77 5.17 -7.35 12.43
N ILE A 78 4.17 -6.48 12.69
CA ILE A 78 4.26 -5.50 13.76
C ILE A 78 4.36 -6.23 15.11
N GLN A 79 3.48 -7.17 15.41
CA GLN A 79 3.52 -7.92 16.67
C GLN A 79 4.86 -8.66 16.88
N GLY A 80 5.37 -9.33 15.84
CA GLY A 80 6.64 -10.05 15.90
C GLY A 80 7.85 -9.11 16.02
N SER A 81 7.83 -7.97 15.33
CA SER A 81 8.90 -6.98 15.40
C SER A 81 8.94 -6.22 16.73
N TYR A 82 7.78 -5.98 17.35
CA TYR A 82 7.70 -5.24 18.61
C TYR A 82 7.96 -6.11 19.84
N TRP A 83 7.91 -7.44 19.72
CA TRP A 83 8.26 -8.33 20.83
C TRP A 83 9.78 -8.41 21.04
N VAL A 84 10.34 -7.33 21.58
CA VAL A 84 11.68 -7.37 22.18
C VAL A 84 11.62 -8.34 23.36
N HIS A 85 12.50 -9.34 23.37
CA HIS A 85 12.57 -10.32 24.46
C HIS A 85 13.12 -9.67 25.73
N ARG A 86 12.27 -8.93 26.46
CA ARG A 86 12.58 -8.34 27.76
C ARG A 86 12.05 -9.24 28.88
N ARG A 87 12.90 -9.55 29.87
CA ARG A 87 12.53 -10.38 31.02
C ARG A 87 12.69 -9.55 32.29
N VAL A 88 11.61 -9.42 33.05
CA VAL A 88 11.59 -8.76 34.36
C VAL A 88 11.16 -9.79 35.40
N TRP A 89 11.92 -9.88 36.48
CA TRP A 89 11.73 -10.80 37.57
C TRP A 89 11.32 -9.99 38.81
N LEU A 90 10.27 -10.46 39.48
CA LEU A 90 9.79 -9.92 40.74
C LEU A 90 9.89 -11.02 41.79
N GLN A 91 10.64 -10.78 42.85
CA GLN A 91 10.81 -11.75 43.93
C GLN A 91 10.48 -11.09 45.27
N ARG A 92 9.70 -11.76 46.12
CA ARG A 92 9.42 -11.31 47.48
C ARG A 92 10.27 -12.11 48.46
N MET A 93 11.13 -11.43 49.22
CA MET A 93 11.98 -12.05 50.24
C MET A 93 11.91 -11.23 51.52
N ASN A 94 11.68 -11.89 52.66
CA ASN A 94 11.72 -11.27 54.00
C ASN A 94 10.85 -10.01 54.16
N GLY A 95 9.72 -9.92 53.45
CA GLY A 95 8.82 -8.77 53.50
C GLY A 95 9.14 -7.67 52.48
N GLU A 96 10.29 -7.74 51.80
CA GLU A 96 10.72 -6.80 50.76
C GLU A 96 10.46 -7.36 49.35
N VAL A 97 10.26 -6.46 48.39
CA VAL A 97 10.05 -6.80 46.97
C VAL A 97 11.29 -6.39 46.19
N TRP A 98 11.90 -7.38 45.55
CA TRP A 98 13.11 -7.25 44.74
C TRP A 98 12.70 -7.27 43.27
N VAL A 99 13.20 -6.29 42.52
CA VAL A 99 12.91 -6.13 41.09
C VAL A 99 14.23 -6.24 40.33
N ALA A 100 14.31 -7.18 39.39
CA ALA A 100 15.46 -7.34 38.51
C ALA A 100 15.01 -7.41 37.06
N GLY A 101 15.67 -6.68 36.17
CA GLY A 101 15.37 -6.66 34.75
C GLY A 101 16.60 -7.00 33.92
N HIS A 102 16.42 -7.80 32.88
CA HIS A 102 17.45 -7.98 31.85
C HIS A 102 16.85 -7.72 30.46
N THR A 103 17.55 -6.91 29.67
CA THR A 103 17.22 -6.67 28.27
C THR A 103 18.48 -6.76 27.41
N ASN A 104 18.32 -7.31 26.20
CA ASN A 104 19.38 -7.38 25.20
C ASN A 104 19.62 -6.01 24.53
N LYS A 105 18.56 -5.17 24.41
CA LYS A 105 18.65 -3.84 23.78
C LYS A 105 17.82 -2.81 24.56
N ASN A 106 18.30 -1.56 24.58
CA ASN A 106 17.58 -0.39 25.11
C ASN A 106 17.25 -0.44 26.61
N TRP A 107 18.29 -0.59 27.45
CA TRP A 107 18.18 -0.57 28.92
C TRP A 107 17.52 0.69 29.47
N THR A 108 17.79 1.87 28.90
CA THR A 108 17.20 3.15 29.33
C THR A 108 15.67 3.15 29.24
N SER A 109 15.09 2.50 28.23
CA SER A 109 13.63 2.40 28.10
C SER A 109 13.05 1.43 29.13
N LEU A 110 13.72 0.31 29.40
CA LEU A 110 13.33 -0.60 30.48
C LEU A 110 13.39 0.08 31.85
N LYS A 111 14.45 0.86 32.12
CA LYS A 111 14.60 1.67 33.35
C LYS A 111 13.43 2.64 33.50
N LYS A 112 13.04 3.36 32.43
CA LYS A 112 11.88 4.26 32.43
C LYS A 112 10.56 3.52 32.67
N GLU A 113 10.32 2.40 31.98
CA GLU A 113 9.11 1.59 32.15
C GLU A 113 9.00 1.08 33.60
N ILE A 114 10.10 0.57 34.18
CA ILE A 114 10.14 0.12 35.58
C ILE A 114 9.88 1.31 36.52
N ASP A 115 10.53 2.45 36.32
CA ASP A 115 10.33 3.64 37.14
C ASP A 115 8.89 4.14 37.10
N GLU A 116 8.24 4.11 35.94
CA GLU A 116 6.85 4.55 35.77
C GLU A 116 5.87 3.59 36.45
N VAL A 117 6.09 2.29 36.34
CA VAL A 117 5.29 1.26 37.03
C VAL A 117 5.48 1.35 38.56
N LEU A 118 6.70 1.65 39.02
CA LEU A 118 7.02 1.73 40.44
C LEU A 118 6.67 3.10 41.07
N ALA A 119 6.43 4.15 40.27
CA ALA A 119 6.17 5.52 40.75
C ALA A 119 4.99 5.61 41.74
N ASN A 120 3.98 4.76 41.58
CA ASN A 120 2.80 4.71 42.47
C ASN A 120 2.91 3.61 43.55
N THR A 121 4.07 2.99 43.72
CA THR A 121 4.31 1.90 44.66
C THR A 121 5.29 2.32 45.76
N LYS A 122 5.28 1.59 46.88
CA LYS A 122 6.25 1.78 47.98
C LYS A 122 7.59 1.06 47.72
N ILE A 123 7.85 0.63 46.49
CA ILE A 123 9.03 -0.15 46.13
C ILE A 123 10.12 0.82 45.67
N ASN A 124 11.31 0.69 46.25
CA ASN A 124 12.45 1.52 45.87
C ASN A 124 12.91 1.20 44.45
N LYS A 125 13.38 2.23 43.75
CA LYS A 125 13.87 2.09 42.38
C LYS A 125 15.10 1.18 42.34
N PRO A 126 15.18 0.22 41.41
CA PRO A 126 16.35 -0.61 41.25
C PRO A 126 17.55 0.22 40.78
N VAL A 127 18.70 0.01 41.42
CA VAL A 127 19.97 0.66 41.08
C VAL A 127 20.65 -0.11 39.95
N ASP A 128 21.25 0.61 39.01
CA ASP A 128 21.96 0.03 37.88
C ASP A 128 23.41 -0.31 38.27
N GLN A 129 23.72 -1.61 38.27
CA GLN A 129 25.03 -2.15 38.67
C GLN A 129 26.15 -1.85 37.67
N VAL A 130 25.83 -1.46 36.44
CA VAL A 130 26.83 -1.07 35.44
C VAL A 130 27.21 0.40 35.65
N GLU A 131 26.20 1.26 35.81
CA GLU A 131 26.38 2.69 36.15
C GLU A 131 27.18 2.86 37.45
N GLU A 132 26.91 2.05 38.49
CA GLU A 132 27.69 2.09 39.74
C GLU A 132 29.16 1.73 39.53
N ARG A 133 29.44 0.67 38.75
CA ARG A 133 30.82 0.22 38.48
C ARG A 133 31.61 1.23 37.65
N GLU A 134 30.98 1.88 36.68
CA GLU A 134 31.62 2.93 35.89
C GLU A 134 31.95 4.14 36.76
N ASN A 135 31.03 4.58 37.62
CA ASN A 135 31.27 5.69 38.53
C ASN A 135 32.40 5.40 39.52
N GLN A 136 32.45 4.19 40.10
CA GLN A 136 33.54 3.77 41.00
C GLN A 136 34.90 3.79 40.28
N THR A 137 34.98 3.22 39.08
CA THR A 137 36.22 3.23 38.28
C THR A 137 36.66 4.68 37.97
N LEU A 138 35.73 5.58 37.67
CA LEU A 138 36.02 6.99 37.38
C LEU A 138 36.47 7.77 38.62
N GLU A 139 36.01 7.41 39.81
CA GLU A 139 36.47 7.98 41.08
C GLU A 139 37.88 7.49 41.41
N GLU A 140 38.15 6.19 41.30
CA GLU A 140 39.48 5.60 41.51
C GLU A 140 40.53 6.22 40.57
N LEU A 141 40.21 6.40 39.28
CA LEU A 141 41.10 7.04 38.32
C LEU A 141 41.37 8.52 38.61
N LYS A 142 40.44 9.22 39.27
CA LYS A 142 40.63 10.62 39.68
C LYS A 142 41.53 10.72 40.92
N GLU A 143 41.34 9.82 41.89
CA GLU A 143 42.17 9.77 43.10
C GLU A 143 43.62 9.39 42.76
N GLU A 144 43.83 8.43 41.85
CA GLU A 144 45.17 8.06 41.37
C GLU A 144 45.85 9.19 40.59
N ALA A 145 45.09 9.95 39.78
CA ALA A 145 45.60 11.13 39.07
C ALA A 145 45.92 12.31 40.00
N GLU A 146 45.16 12.49 41.09
CA GLU A 146 45.47 13.50 42.11
C GLU A 146 46.72 13.12 42.91
N ASP A 147 46.91 11.85 43.30
CA ASP A 147 48.10 11.38 44.03
C ASP A 147 49.38 11.53 43.20
N ASP A 148 49.33 11.26 41.90
CA ASP A 148 50.48 11.46 40.99
C ASP A 148 50.74 12.93 40.63
N SER A 149 49.78 13.83 40.83
CA SER A 149 49.96 15.27 40.64
C SER A 149 50.61 16.00 41.84
N ILE A 150 50.69 15.32 42.98
CA ILE A 150 51.22 15.86 44.25
C ILE A 150 52.68 15.39 44.50
N LYS A 151 53.22 14.47 43.68
CA LYS A 151 54.63 14.03 43.69
C LYS A 151 55.50 14.86 42.73
#